data_AF-A0A932E1E8-F1
#
_entry.id   AF-A0A932E1E8-F1
#
_cell.length_a   1.000
_cell.length_b   1.000
_cell.length_c   1.000
_cell.angle_alpha   90.00
_cell.angle_beta   90.00
_cell.angle_gamma   90.00
#
_symmetry.space_group_name_H-M   'P 1'
#
loop_
_entity.id
_entity.type
_entity.pdbx_description
1 polymer ?
#
loop_
_entity_poly.entity_id
_entity_poly.type
_entity_poly.pdbx_seq_one_letter_code
_entity_poly.pdbx_strand_id
1 'polypeptide(L)'
;MRLASLLRATPLLLALAGPPAIGGAAELPAGAEALHAKLAAGLQPSVRSWVEAEGRKAGRSARAGTFDAAAVRAAAHSRFAGQTVADMDIEALVMLVMMQAARDAEEDLKAIMAEMKAANAAKQKLRDLIGKVSKDVAQNAGKRDGDPCRPPQCGVGRAALAEVQPALAAARARVAFAQQDVATIRDLRALQDELKGKLDSLNEMSEMTSLRLQMMMDRRSKFISTLSSIMKRISDTQDTLVQNLK
;
A
#
# COMPACT_ATOMS: atom_id res chain seq x y z
N MET A 1 -31.72 44.72 32.48
CA MET A 1 -30.94 44.99 31.26
C MET A 1 -30.39 43.67 30.73
N ARG A 2 -30.92 43.18 29.60
CA ARG A 2 -30.60 41.88 29.00
C ARG A 2 -29.55 42.09 27.89
N LEU A 3 -28.31 41.63 28.11
CA LEU A 3 -27.27 41.59 27.09
C LEU A 3 -27.35 40.25 26.36
N ALA A 4 -27.94 40.26 25.17
CA ALA A 4 -28.02 39.12 24.26
C ALA A 4 -26.72 39.04 23.43
N SER A 5 -25.79 38.18 23.84
CA SER A 5 -24.57 37.91 23.07
C SER A 5 -24.84 36.89 21.96
N LEU A 6 -24.98 37.41 20.74
CA LEU A 6 -25.00 36.66 19.48
C LEU A 6 -23.57 36.23 19.10
N LEU A 7 -23.11 35.09 19.62
CA LEU A 7 -21.95 34.40 19.07
C LEU A 7 -22.39 33.57 17.85
N ARG A 8 -22.25 34.17 16.67
CA ARG A 8 -22.36 33.45 15.40
C ARG A 8 -21.15 32.51 15.27
N ALA A 9 -21.40 31.21 15.41
CA ALA A 9 -20.43 30.17 15.09
C ALA A 9 -20.18 30.16 13.58
N THR A 10 -19.00 30.60 13.15
CA THR A 10 -18.54 30.50 11.77
C THR A 10 -18.29 29.03 11.44
N PRO A 11 -18.98 28.42 10.46
CA PRO A 11 -18.69 27.05 10.07
C PRO A 11 -17.31 27.03 9.40
N LEU A 12 -16.35 26.40 10.07
CA LEU A 12 -15.03 26.13 9.52
C LEU A 12 -15.20 25.14 8.35
N LEU A 13 -15.29 25.65 7.12
CA LEU A 13 -15.20 24.83 5.92
C LEU A 13 -13.79 24.23 5.88
N LEU A 14 -13.64 22.99 6.36
CA LEU A 14 -12.47 22.18 6.06
C LEU A 14 -12.47 21.97 4.54
N ALA A 15 -11.61 22.70 3.84
CA ALA A 15 -11.28 22.40 2.45
C ALA A 15 -10.69 20.99 2.42
N LEU A 16 -11.46 20.04 1.88
CA LEU A 16 -10.97 18.74 1.47
C LEU A 16 -9.93 18.99 0.38
N ALA A 17 -8.66 19.12 0.76
CA ALA A 17 -7.55 19.06 -0.16
C ALA A 17 -7.69 17.76 -0.95
N GLY A 18 -8.00 17.87 -2.24
CA GLY A 18 -8.08 16.72 -3.14
C GLY A 18 -6.78 15.94 -3.04
N PRO A 19 -6.83 14.59 -3.12
CA PRO A 19 -5.64 13.77 -3.04
C PRO A 19 -4.62 14.27 -4.09
N PRO A 20 -3.33 14.42 -3.72
CA PRO A 20 -2.32 14.90 -4.65
C PRO A 20 -2.38 14.04 -5.91
N ALA A 21 -2.31 14.69 -7.08
CA ALA A 21 -2.20 14.01 -8.36
C ALA A 21 -0.88 13.24 -8.36
N ILE A 22 -0.94 11.94 -8.05
CA ILE A 22 0.20 11.04 -8.11
C ILE A 22 0.58 10.96 -9.58
N GLY A 23 1.77 11.49 -9.93
CA GLY A 23 2.29 11.44 -11.29
C GLY A 23 2.19 10.02 -11.84
N GLY A 24 1.66 9.90 -13.06
CA GLY A 24 1.30 8.62 -13.67
C GLY A 24 2.43 7.61 -13.52
N ALA A 25 2.15 6.52 -12.82
CA ALA A 25 3.09 5.43 -12.64
C ALA A 25 3.56 4.97 -14.02
N ALA A 26 4.87 4.98 -14.29
CA ALA A 26 5.43 4.60 -15.58
C ALA A 26 4.82 3.27 -16.04
N GLU A 27 4.06 3.28 -17.12
CA GLU A 27 3.40 2.07 -17.61
C GLU A 27 4.46 1.17 -18.27
N LEU A 28 4.30 -0.14 -18.19
CA LEU A 28 5.16 -1.05 -18.95
C LEU A 28 5.01 -0.69 -20.44
N PRO A 29 6.09 -0.67 -21.22
CA PRO A 29 6.00 -0.32 -22.64
C PRO A 29 5.04 -1.28 -23.36
N ALA A 30 4.22 -0.73 -24.24
CA ALA A 30 3.24 -1.50 -25.00
C ALA A 30 3.91 -2.69 -25.70
N GLY A 31 3.33 -3.88 -25.52
CA GLY A 31 3.86 -5.13 -26.11
C GLY A 31 4.88 -5.89 -25.26
N ALA A 32 5.41 -5.32 -24.16
CA ALA A 32 6.31 -6.04 -23.25
C ALA A 32 5.69 -7.33 -22.70
N GLU A 33 4.41 -7.28 -22.33
CA GLU A 33 3.68 -8.45 -21.84
C GLU A 33 3.47 -9.51 -22.90
N ALA A 34 3.16 -9.11 -24.13
CA ALA A 34 2.98 -10.02 -25.26
C ALA A 34 4.31 -10.72 -25.61
N LEU A 35 5.42 -9.98 -25.63
CA LEU A 35 6.76 -10.53 -25.82
C LEU A 35 7.13 -11.49 -24.70
N HIS A 36 6.89 -11.12 -23.44
CA HIS A 36 7.11 -11.99 -22.29
C HIS A 36 6.31 -13.30 -22.42
N ALA A 37 5.02 -13.22 -22.72
CA ALA A 37 4.16 -14.38 -22.90
C ALA A 37 4.66 -15.30 -24.02
N LYS A 38 5.05 -14.72 -25.16
CA LYS A 38 5.60 -15.45 -26.31
C LYS A 38 6.89 -16.20 -25.94
N LEU A 39 7.83 -15.52 -25.28
CA LEU A 39 9.09 -16.13 -24.86
C LEU A 39 8.87 -17.21 -23.79
N ALA A 40 8.07 -16.93 -22.77
CA ALA A 40 7.79 -17.87 -21.68
C ALA A 40 7.08 -19.15 -22.15
N ALA A 41 6.24 -19.05 -23.18
CA ALA A 41 5.57 -20.19 -23.80
C ALA A 41 6.56 -21.13 -24.52
N GLY A 42 7.65 -20.59 -25.07
CA GLY A 42 8.70 -21.37 -25.74
C GLY A 42 9.69 -22.07 -24.79
N LEU A 43 9.73 -21.69 -23.51
CA LEU A 43 10.69 -22.26 -22.56
C LEU A 43 10.35 -23.70 -22.16
N GLN A 44 11.39 -24.51 -22.01
CA GLN A 44 11.30 -25.80 -21.32
C GLN A 44 10.84 -25.62 -19.86
N PRO A 45 10.11 -26.59 -19.27
CA PRO A 45 9.60 -26.48 -17.89
C PRO A 45 10.69 -26.22 -16.84
N SER A 46 11.88 -26.81 -17.00
CA SER A 46 13.02 -26.64 -16.09
C SER A 46 13.65 -25.23 -16.16
N VAL A 47 13.55 -24.58 -17.31
CA VAL A 47 14.00 -23.19 -17.50
C VAL A 47 12.96 -22.23 -16.93
N ARG A 48 11.67 -22.49 -17.17
CA ARG A 48 10.57 -21.70 -16.60
C ARG A 48 10.60 -21.67 -15.07
N SER A 49 10.76 -22.82 -14.43
CA SER A 49 10.85 -22.88 -12.96
C SER A 49 12.07 -22.13 -12.41
N TRP A 50 13.19 -22.15 -13.14
CA TRP A 50 14.37 -21.36 -12.80
C TRP A 50 14.11 -19.85 -12.95
N VAL A 51 13.50 -19.41 -14.05
CA VAL A 51 13.13 -17.99 -14.27
C VAL A 51 12.21 -17.50 -13.15
N GLU A 52 11.23 -18.30 -12.72
CA GLU A 52 10.34 -17.94 -11.61
C GLU A 52 11.07 -17.83 -10.26
N ALA A 53 12.03 -18.73 -10.00
CA ALA A 53 12.85 -18.68 -8.79
C ALA A 53 13.77 -17.46 -8.77
N GLU A 54 14.47 -17.20 -9.88
CA GLU A 54 15.36 -16.06 -10.01
C GLU A 54 14.59 -14.74 -10.06
N GLY A 55 13.40 -14.71 -10.67
CA GLY A 55 12.46 -13.59 -10.67
C GLY A 55 12.05 -13.18 -9.26
N ARG A 56 11.69 -14.14 -8.42
CA ARG A 56 11.39 -13.87 -6.99
C ARG A 56 12.60 -13.34 -6.23
N LYS A 57 13.80 -13.84 -6.52
CA LYS A 57 15.06 -13.36 -5.91
C LYS A 57 15.36 -11.92 -6.35
N ALA A 58 15.27 -11.64 -7.64
CA ALA A 58 15.40 -10.30 -8.22
C ALA A 58 14.36 -9.33 -7.64
N GLY A 59 13.11 -9.76 -7.48
CA GLY A 59 12.05 -8.99 -6.84
C GLY A 59 12.39 -8.60 -5.40
N ARG A 60 12.94 -9.52 -4.59
CA ARG A 60 13.42 -9.20 -3.24
C ARG A 60 14.56 -8.18 -3.26
N SER A 61 15.53 -8.33 -4.16
CA SER A 61 16.62 -7.35 -4.31
C SER A 61 16.11 -5.98 -4.76
N ALA A 62 15.14 -5.93 -5.68
CA ALA A 62 14.49 -4.67 -6.09
C ALA A 62 13.77 -3.98 -4.92
N ARG A 63 13.08 -4.75 -4.07
CA ARG A 63 12.48 -4.26 -2.81
C ARG A 63 13.52 -3.82 -1.77
N ALA A 64 14.76 -4.28 -1.85
CA ALA A 64 15.86 -3.78 -1.04
C ALA A 64 16.56 -2.57 -1.67
N GLY A 65 16.28 -2.26 -2.94
CA GLY A 65 17.00 -1.23 -3.69
C GLY A 65 18.37 -1.68 -4.20
N THR A 66 18.63 -2.99 -4.21
CA THR A 66 19.91 -3.61 -4.59
C THR A 66 19.78 -4.51 -5.82
N PHE A 67 18.80 -4.24 -6.68
CA PHE A 67 18.64 -4.99 -7.93
C PHE A 67 19.84 -4.74 -8.86
N ASP A 68 20.41 -5.83 -9.37
CA ASP A 68 21.53 -5.80 -10.30
C ASP A 68 21.26 -6.75 -11.48
N ALA A 69 21.16 -6.19 -12.68
CA ALA A 69 20.97 -6.97 -13.90
C ALA A 69 22.22 -7.80 -14.25
N ALA A 70 23.43 -7.37 -13.85
CA ALA A 70 24.64 -8.14 -14.07
C ALA A 70 24.64 -9.44 -13.23
N ALA A 71 24.16 -9.39 -12.00
CA ALA A 71 23.96 -10.58 -11.18
C ALA A 71 22.98 -11.58 -11.81
N VAL A 72 21.88 -11.11 -12.40
CA VAL A 72 20.92 -12.00 -13.12
C VAL A 72 21.59 -12.62 -14.36
N ARG A 73 22.36 -11.83 -15.12
CA ARG A 73 23.11 -12.34 -16.29
C ARG A 73 24.14 -13.40 -15.88
N ALA A 74 24.89 -13.16 -14.80
CA ALA A 74 25.83 -14.13 -14.25
C ALA A 74 25.13 -15.42 -13.79
N ALA A 75 23.95 -15.30 -13.15
CA ALA A 75 23.15 -16.46 -12.77
C ALA A 75 22.67 -17.27 -13.99
N ALA A 76 22.29 -16.59 -15.08
CA ALA A 76 21.94 -17.24 -16.34
C ALA A 76 23.16 -17.98 -16.94
N HIS A 77 24.32 -17.33 -17.08
CA HIS A 77 25.52 -18.01 -17.58
C HIS A 77 25.91 -19.22 -16.72
N SER A 78 25.82 -19.11 -15.40
CA SER A 78 26.09 -20.22 -14.49
C SER A 78 25.10 -21.37 -14.68
N ARG A 79 23.80 -21.07 -14.87
CA ARG A 79 22.75 -22.08 -15.06
C ARG A 79 22.96 -22.93 -16.32
N PHE A 80 23.48 -22.31 -17.37
CA PHE A 80 23.70 -22.91 -18.69
C PHE A 80 25.18 -23.19 -18.99
N ALA A 81 26.03 -23.25 -17.95
CA ALA A 81 27.43 -23.60 -18.11
C ALA A 81 27.58 -24.96 -18.81
N GLY A 82 28.42 -25.00 -19.85
CA GLY A 82 28.62 -26.19 -20.69
C GLY A 82 27.65 -26.33 -21.87
N GLN A 83 26.71 -25.39 -22.04
CA GLN A 83 25.87 -25.29 -23.24
C GLN A 83 26.30 -24.07 -24.06
N THR A 84 26.26 -24.18 -25.38
CA THR A 84 26.42 -23.04 -26.29
C THR A 84 25.12 -22.25 -26.32
N VAL A 85 24.98 -21.28 -25.41
CA VAL A 85 23.86 -20.35 -25.37
C VAL A 85 24.33 -19.02 -25.96
N ALA A 86 23.57 -18.48 -26.93
CA ALA A 86 23.92 -17.19 -27.50
C ALA A 86 23.72 -16.07 -26.45
N ASP A 87 24.54 -15.02 -26.50
CA ASP A 87 24.40 -13.87 -25.57
C ASP A 87 22.99 -13.26 -25.62
N MET A 88 22.33 -13.29 -26.78
CA MET A 88 20.93 -12.86 -26.91
C MET A 88 19.94 -13.69 -26.10
N ASP A 89 20.15 -15.01 -26.03
CA ASP A 89 19.27 -15.90 -25.27
C ASP A 89 19.42 -15.62 -23.78
N ILE A 90 20.64 -15.29 -23.34
CA ILE A 90 20.91 -14.80 -21.99
C ILE A 90 20.20 -13.47 -21.72
N GLU A 91 20.27 -12.49 -22.63
CA GLU A 91 19.52 -11.22 -22.47
C GLU A 91 18.00 -11.44 -22.43
N ALA A 92 17.47 -12.36 -23.24
CA ALA A 92 16.06 -12.72 -23.22
C ALA A 92 15.65 -13.35 -21.87
N LEU A 93 16.49 -14.21 -21.30
CA LEU A 93 16.28 -14.77 -19.96
C LEU A 93 16.35 -13.71 -18.86
N VAL A 94 17.32 -12.79 -18.95
CA VAL A 94 17.42 -11.64 -18.02
C VAL A 94 16.15 -10.80 -18.08
N MET A 95 15.65 -10.50 -19.29
CA MET A 95 14.40 -9.77 -19.47
C MET A 95 13.21 -10.51 -18.85
N LEU A 96 13.09 -11.83 -19.04
CA LEU A 96 12.02 -12.63 -18.44
C LEU A 96 12.06 -12.60 -16.90
N VAL A 97 13.24 -12.78 -16.31
CA VAL A 97 13.45 -12.67 -14.86
C VAL A 97 13.06 -11.28 -14.35
N MET A 98 13.44 -10.23 -15.08
CA MET A 98 13.09 -8.87 -14.73
C MET A 98 11.60 -8.59 -14.84
N MET A 99 10.93 -9.07 -15.89
CA MET A 99 9.49 -8.95 -16.04
C MET A 99 8.73 -9.66 -14.91
N GLN A 100 9.18 -10.84 -14.49
CA GLN A 100 8.63 -11.52 -13.31
C GLN A 100 8.80 -10.68 -12.03
N ALA A 101 10.00 -10.13 -11.81
CA ALA A 101 10.27 -9.26 -10.67
C ALA A 101 9.41 -7.97 -10.69
N ALA A 102 9.15 -7.39 -11.87
CA ALA A 102 8.25 -6.25 -12.03
C ALA A 102 6.80 -6.60 -11.63
N ARG A 103 6.29 -7.76 -12.06
CA ARG A 103 4.95 -8.23 -11.67
C ARG A 103 4.83 -8.41 -10.16
N ASP A 104 5.82 -9.05 -9.53
CA ASP A 104 5.86 -9.22 -8.08
C ASP A 104 5.91 -7.87 -7.34
N ALA A 105 6.58 -6.86 -7.91
CA ALA A 105 6.65 -5.51 -7.34
C ALA A 105 5.34 -4.72 -7.53
N GLU A 106 4.62 -4.95 -8.63
CA GLU A 106 3.31 -4.35 -8.86
C GLU A 106 2.24 -4.91 -7.91
N GLU A 107 2.25 -6.22 -7.65
CA GLU A 107 1.34 -6.84 -6.68
C GLU A 107 1.59 -6.32 -5.26
N ASP A 108 2.84 -6.10 -4.85
CA ASP A 108 3.13 -5.40 -3.59
C ASP A 108 2.58 -3.97 -3.58
N LEU A 109 2.76 -3.24 -4.69
CA LEU A 109 2.27 -1.87 -4.80
C LEU A 109 0.75 -1.81 -4.64
N LYS A 110 0.03 -2.73 -5.28
CA LYS A 110 -1.41 -2.92 -5.11
C LYS A 110 -1.77 -3.23 -3.65
N ALA A 111 -1.02 -4.12 -3.00
CA ALA A 111 -1.23 -4.44 -1.59
C ALA A 111 -1.04 -3.22 -0.67
N ILE A 112 -0.01 -2.40 -0.90
CA ILE A 112 0.27 -1.18 -0.13
C ILE A 112 -0.81 -0.11 -0.37
N MET A 113 -1.26 0.06 -1.62
CA MET A 113 -2.36 0.98 -1.92
C MET A 113 -3.66 0.54 -1.25
N ALA A 114 -3.94 -0.76 -1.22
CA ALA A 114 -5.09 -1.32 -0.52
C ALA A 114 -4.99 -1.05 0.99
N GLU A 115 -3.81 -1.24 1.59
CA GLU A 115 -3.54 -0.92 3.00
C GLU A 115 -3.74 0.58 3.29
N MET A 116 -3.22 1.47 2.44
CA MET A 116 -3.41 2.91 2.57
C MET A 116 -4.90 3.31 2.47
N LYS A 117 -5.64 2.71 1.55
CA LYS A 117 -7.10 2.94 1.41
C LYS A 117 -7.85 2.48 2.65
N ALA A 118 -7.51 1.30 3.18
CA ALA A 118 -8.10 0.78 4.41
C ALA A 118 -7.79 1.69 5.61
N ALA A 119 -6.55 2.15 5.76
CA ALA A 119 -6.16 3.10 6.80
C ALA A 119 -6.93 4.43 6.69
N ASN A 120 -7.10 4.97 5.47
CA ASN A 120 -7.88 6.19 5.26
C ASN A 120 -9.37 6.00 5.60
N ALA A 121 -9.96 4.86 5.25
CA ALA A 121 -11.33 4.53 5.63
C ALA A 121 -11.48 4.40 7.16
N ALA A 122 -10.52 3.75 7.83
CA ALA A 122 -10.49 3.63 9.27
C ALA A 122 -10.36 5.00 9.97
N LYS A 123 -9.46 5.88 9.47
CA LYS A 123 -9.33 7.25 9.97
C LYS A 123 -10.64 8.03 9.84
N GLN A 124 -11.36 7.90 8.72
CA GLN A 124 -12.66 8.57 8.57
C GLN A 124 -13.68 8.07 9.60
N LYS A 125 -13.80 6.75 9.76
CA LYS A 125 -14.71 6.15 10.75
C LYS A 125 -14.37 6.55 12.19
N LEU A 126 -13.09 6.65 12.52
CA LEU A 126 -12.64 7.16 13.81
C LEU A 126 -12.99 8.63 14.00
N ARG A 127 -12.80 9.49 13.00
CA ARG A 127 -13.18 10.92 13.08
C ARG A 127 -14.68 11.08 13.29
N ASP A 128 -15.48 10.31 12.56
CA ASP A 128 -16.94 10.30 12.72
C ASP A 128 -17.32 9.89 14.15
N LEU A 129 -16.69 8.83 14.67
CA LEU A 129 -16.93 8.34 16.04
C LEU A 129 -16.47 9.35 17.10
N ILE A 130 -15.29 9.94 16.95
CA ILE A 130 -14.76 10.99 17.83
C ILE A 130 -15.71 12.19 17.83
N GLY A 131 -16.29 12.55 16.67
CA GLY A 131 -17.29 13.61 16.57
C GLY A 131 -18.54 13.31 17.40
N LYS A 132 -19.05 12.07 17.33
CA LYS A 132 -20.18 11.63 18.17
C LYS A 132 -19.81 11.65 19.66
N VAL A 133 -18.66 11.09 20.05
CA VAL A 133 -18.21 11.07 21.45
C VAL A 133 -18.01 12.48 21.98
N SER A 134 -17.39 13.36 21.18
CA SER A 134 -17.16 14.74 21.56
C SER A 134 -18.47 15.51 21.79
N LYS A 135 -19.52 15.19 21.03
CA LYS A 135 -20.85 15.76 21.24
C LYS A 135 -21.44 15.28 22.56
N ASP A 136 -21.34 13.99 22.87
CA ASP A 136 -21.81 13.44 24.14
C ASP A 136 -21.03 14.02 25.33
N VAL A 137 -19.70 14.17 25.22
CA VAL A 137 -18.86 14.82 26.24
C VAL A 137 -19.30 16.28 26.46
N ALA A 138 -19.57 17.03 25.39
CA ALA A 138 -20.03 18.41 25.48
C ALA A 138 -21.43 18.54 26.09
N GLN A 139 -22.36 17.62 25.76
CA GLN A 139 -23.70 17.58 26.36
C GLN A 139 -23.67 17.27 27.86
N ASN A 140 -22.63 16.59 28.33
CA ASN A 140 -22.41 16.27 29.74
C ASN A 140 -21.40 17.23 30.41
N ALA A 141 -21.11 18.39 29.79
CA ALA A 141 -20.29 19.42 30.41
C ALA A 141 -20.95 19.89 31.71
N GLY A 142 -20.23 19.76 32.84
CA GLY A 142 -20.72 20.09 34.18
C GLY A 142 -21.25 18.91 35.00
N LYS A 143 -21.35 17.71 34.41
CA LYS A 143 -21.58 16.47 35.16
C LYS A 143 -20.30 16.01 35.86
N ARG A 144 -20.47 15.34 37.00
CA ARG A 144 -19.35 14.74 37.75
C ARG A 144 -18.92 13.46 37.07
N ASP A 145 -17.65 13.12 37.22
CA ASP A 145 -17.02 11.96 36.58
C ASP A 145 -17.71 10.62 36.89
N GLY A 146 -18.24 10.48 38.11
CA GLY A 146 -18.97 9.29 38.55
C GLY A 146 -20.46 9.28 38.20
N ASP A 147 -20.98 10.33 37.57
CA ASP A 147 -22.38 10.35 37.14
C ASP A 147 -22.58 9.27 36.05
N PRO A 148 -23.69 8.52 36.09
CA PRO A 148 -23.94 7.45 35.13
C PRO A 148 -24.18 8.00 33.73
N CYS A 149 -23.54 7.39 32.74
CA CYS A 149 -23.72 7.67 31.32
C CYS A 149 -24.88 6.79 30.80
N ARG A 150 -26.10 7.32 30.70
CA ARG A 150 -27.27 6.53 30.23
C ARG A 150 -27.86 7.08 28.94
N PRO A 151 -28.37 6.21 28.04
CA PRO A 151 -29.19 6.66 26.92
C PRO A 151 -30.37 7.50 27.42
N PRO A 152 -30.73 8.60 26.72
CA PRO A 152 -30.21 9.05 25.43
C PRO A 152 -28.95 9.94 25.52
N GLN A 153 -28.45 10.24 26.72
CA GLN A 153 -27.41 11.25 26.97
C GLN A 153 -25.99 10.79 26.59
N CYS A 154 -25.80 9.47 26.45
CA CYS A 154 -24.60 8.83 25.96
C CYS A 154 -25.00 7.84 24.86
N GLY A 155 -25.09 8.35 23.64
CA GLY A 155 -25.55 7.60 22.47
C GLY A 155 -24.42 6.81 21.81
N VAL A 156 -23.16 7.15 22.09
CA VAL A 156 -22.01 6.38 21.60
C VAL A 156 -21.82 5.11 22.44
N GLY A 157 -22.67 4.13 22.16
CA GLY A 157 -22.60 2.81 22.78
C GLY A 157 -21.68 1.84 22.03
N ARG A 158 -21.66 0.61 22.54
CA ARG A 158 -21.00 -0.56 21.94
C ARG A 158 -21.30 -0.75 20.45
N ALA A 159 -22.49 -0.36 19.99
CA ALA A 159 -22.86 -0.40 18.57
C ALA A 159 -21.98 0.51 17.69
N ALA A 160 -21.73 1.74 18.13
CA ALA A 160 -20.89 2.68 17.36
C ALA A 160 -19.42 2.24 17.30
N LEU A 161 -18.92 1.61 18.36
CA LEU A 161 -17.59 0.98 18.35
C LEU A 161 -17.54 -0.25 17.42
N ALA A 162 -18.60 -1.06 17.43
CA ALA A 162 -18.72 -2.22 16.53
C ALA A 162 -18.74 -1.80 15.05
N GLU A 163 -19.27 -0.63 14.70
CA GLU A 163 -19.24 -0.09 13.34
C GLU A 163 -17.81 0.25 12.85
N VAL A 164 -16.90 0.64 13.74
CA VAL A 164 -15.52 1.04 13.38
C VAL A 164 -14.58 -0.17 13.33
N GLN A 165 -14.90 -1.23 14.07
CA GLN A 165 -14.04 -2.40 14.23
C GLN A 165 -13.64 -3.09 12.90
N PRO A 166 -14.53 -3.30 11.91
CA PRO A 166 -14.14 -3.88 10.63
C PRO A 166 -13.15 -3.01 9.85
N ALA A 167 -13.28 -1.69 9.92
CA ALA A 167 -12.38 -0.77 9.23
C ALA A 167 -10.97 -0.80 9.84
N LEU A 168 -10.88 -0.87 11.17
CA LEU A 168 -9.59 -1.00 11.86
C LEU A 168 -8.92 -2.35 11.61
N ALA A 169 -9.71 -3.44 11.58
CA ALA A 169 -9.21 -4.76 11.22
C ALA A 169 -8.66 -4.78 9.78
N ALA A 170 -9.38 -4.17 8.83
CA ALA A 170 -8.93 -4.04 7.45
C ALA A 170 -7.64 -3.21 7.32
N ALA A 171 -7.50 -2.17 8.14
CA ALA A 171 -6.28 -1.36 8.23
C ALA A 171 -5.12 -2.06 8.95
N ARG A 172 -5.30 -3.32 9.39
CA ARG A 172 -4.33 -4.07 10.21
C ARG A 172 -3.89 -3.33 11.49
N ALA A 173 -4.69 -2.36 11.92
CA ALA A 173 -4.49 -1.68 13.17
C ALA A 173 -4.87 -2.67 14.28
N ARG A 174 -3.86 -3.21 14.96
CA ARG A 174 -4.09 -4.08 16.13
C ARG A 174 -4.64 -3.24 17.26
N VAL A 175 -5.95 -3.14 17.27
CA VAL A 175 -6.68 -2.32 18.21
C VAL A 175 -7.65 -3.21 18.95
N ALA A 176 -7.23 -3.66 20.13
CA ALA A 176 -8.19 -4.01 21.15
C ALA A 176 -8.68 -2.70 21.75
N PHE A 177 -9.90 -2.27 21.40
CA PHE A 177 -10.65 -1.54 22.41
C PHE A 177 -10.92 -2.58 23.48
N ALA A 178 -10.45 -2.34 24.71
CA ALA A 178 -11.01 -3.07 25.83
C ALA A 178 -12.53 -2.92 25.67
N GLN A 179 -13.30 -4.02 25.76
CA GLN A 179 -14.76 -3.97 25.79
C GLN A 179 -15.19 -3.27 27.08
N GLN A 180 -14.84 -2.00 27.23
CA GLN A 180 -15.19 -1.17 28.35
C GLN A 180 -16.60 -0.68 28.07
N ASP A 181 -17.53 -1.17 28.88
CA ASP A 181 -18.84 -0.59 28.97
C ASP A 181 -18.67 0.86 29.48
N VAL A 182 -19.14 1.82 28.69
CA VAL A 182 -19.11 3.24 29.04
C VAL A 182 -20.19 3.48 30.10
N ALA A 183 -19.87 3.21 31.36
CA ALA A 183 -20.82 3.28 32.47
C ALA A 183 -20.93 4.71 33.04
N THR A 184 -19.85 5.48 32.97
CA THR A 184 -19.74 6.81 33.61
C THR A 184 -19.24 7.89 32.64
N ILE A 185 -19.43 9.16 33.01
CA ILE A 185 -18.89 10.30 32.24
C ILE A 185 -17.36 10.25 32.15
N ARG A 186 -16.68 9.72 33.18
CA ARG A 186 -15.24 9.46 33.14
C ARG A 186 -14.87 8.51 32.00
N ASP A 187 -15.59 7.40 31.87
CA ASP A 187 -15.32 6.39 30.84
C ASP A 187 -15.52 6.99 29.43
N LEU A 188 -16.51 7.87 29.27
CA LEU A 188 -16.75 8.54 27.99
C LEU A 188 -15.58 9.46 27.59
N ARG A 189 -14.99 10.19 28.54
CA ARG A 189 -13.80 11.03 28.28
C ARG A 189 -12.57 10.16 28.00
N ALA A 190 -12.38 9.10 28.77
CA ALA A 190 -11.30 8.14 28.54
C ALA A 190 -11.40 7.50 27.14
N LEU A 191 -12.62 7.14 26.71
CA LEU A 191 -12.88 6.64 25.36
C LEU A 191 -12.54 7.69 24.30
N GLN A 192 -12.88 8.96 24.53
CA GLN A 192 -12.53 10.03 23.61
C GLN A 192 -11.01 10.14 23.41
N ASP A 193 -10.25 10.10 24.50
CA ASP A 193 -8.80 10.21 24.46
C ASP A 193 -8.14 8.96 23.83
N GLU A 194 -8.68 7.77 24.12
CA GLU A 194 -8.25 6.53 23.46
C GLU A 194 -8.49 6.57 21.94
N LEU A 195 -9.65 7.06 21.51
CA LEU A 195 -9.97 7.20 20.08
C LEU A 195 -9.07 8.22 19.38
N LYS A 196 -8.75 9.35 20.03
CA LYS A 196 -7.80 10.34 19.52
C LYS A 196 -6.40 9.74 19.38
N GLY A 197 -5.89 9.08 20.42
CA GLY A 197 -4.58 8.43 20.37
C GLY A 197 -4.48 7.38 19.25
N LYS A 198 -5.56 6.64 18.97
CA LYS A 198 -5.63 5.69 17.84
C LYS A 198 -5.66 6.39 16.49
N LEU A 199 -6.37 7.51 16.38
CA LEU A 199 -6.36 8.32 15.16
C LEU A 199 -4.96 8.86 14.87
N ASP A 200 -4.24 9.32 15.89
CA ASP A 200 -2.88 9.82 15.77
C ASP A 200 -1.91 8.71 15.34
N SER A 201 -1.99 7.53 15.95
CA SER A 201 -1.19 6.36 15.54
C SER A 201 -1.45 5.94 14.08
N LEU A 202 -2.70 5.98 13.62
CA LEU A 202 -3.03 5.72 12.21
C LEU A 202 -2.50 6.82 11.28
N ASN A 203 -2.40 8.06 11.77
CA ASN A 203 -1.82 9.14 10.99
C ASN A 203 -0.32 8.89 10.76
N GLU A 204 0.44 8.57 11.81
CA GLU A 204 1.86 8.19 11.72
C GLU A 204 2.08 6.98 10.80
N MET A 205 1.24 5.94 10.92
CA MET A 205 1.30 4.78 10.03
C MET A 205 1.08 5.19 8.58
N SER A 206 0.11 6.08 8.31
CA SER A 206 -0.18 6.52 6.95
C SER A 206 0.94 7.37 6.34
N GLU A 207 1.65 8.15 7.16
CA GLU A 207 2.84 8.90 6.74
C GLU A 207 3.98 7.96 6.36
N MET A 208 4.23 6.93 7.18
CA MET A 208 5.23 5.90 6.89
C MET A 208 4.90 5.11 5.62
N THR A 209 3.64 4.73 5.44
CA THR A 209 3.16 4.02 4.24
C THR A 209 3.27 4.90 2.99
N SER A 210 3.00 6.20 3.10
CA SER A 210 3.20 7.17 2.00
C SER A 210 4.67 7.27 1.59
N LEU A 211 5.58 7.37 2.56
CA LEU A 211 7.02 7.38 2.30
C LEU A 211 7.49 6.07 1.66
N ARG A 212 7.00 4.92 2.13
CA ARG A 212 7.28 3.61 1.52
C ARG A 212 6.77 3.53 0.09
N LEU A 213 5.58 4.05 -0.17
CA LEU A 213 4.97 4.09 -1.50
C LEU A 213 5.84 4.89 -2.48
N GLN A 214 6.31 6.07 -2.06
CA GLN A 214 7.21 6.91 -2.87
C GLN A 214 8.50 6.19 -3.22
N MET A 215 9.18 5.59 -2.23
CA MET A 215 10.41 4.83 -2.48
C MET A 215 10.19 3.65 -3.45
N MET A 216 9.05 2.96 -3.34
CA MET A 216 8.72 1.86 -4.25
C MET A 216 8.43 2.37 -5.67
N MET A 217 7.76 3.51 -5.81
CA MET A 217 7.54 4.13 -7.12
C MET A 217 8.86 4.57 -7.78
N ASP A 218 9.79 5.15 -7.02
CA ASP A 218 11.11 5.52 -7.54
C ASP A 218 11.90 4.29 -8.01
N ARG A 219 11.89 3.23 -7.20
CA ARG A 219 12.55 1.96 -7.54
C ARG A 219 11.93 1.31 -8.77
N ARG A 220 10.59 1.29 -8.84
CA ARG A 220 9.84 0.81 -10.00
C ARG A 220 10.21 1.59 -11.26
N SER A 221 10.31 2.91 -11.17
CA SER A 221 10.67 3.76 -12.30
C SER A 221 12.09 3.47 -12.82
N LYS A 222 13.07 3.31 -11.93
CA LYS A 222 14.43 2.89 -12.29
C LYS A 222 14.43 1.50 -12.94
N PHE A 223 13.66 0.57 -12.38
CA PHE A 223 13.54 -0.78 -12.90
C PHE A 223 12.99 -0.82 -14.33
N ILE A 224 11.93 -0.04 -14.58
CA ILE A 224 11.32 0.10 -15.90
C ILE A 224 12.29 0.74 -16.89
N SER A 225 13.07 1.74 -16.48
CA SER A 225 14.11 2.34 -17.32
C SER A 225 15.17 1.32 -17.77
N THR A 226 15.62 0.46 -16.85
CA THR A 226 16.54 -0.64 -17.18
C THR A 226 15.90 -1.65 -18.13
N LEU A 227 14.64 -2.06 -17.87
CA LEU A 227 13.88 -2.94 -18.76
C LEU A 227 13.78 -2.36 -20.18
N SER A 228 13.42 -1.09 -20.32
CA SER A 228 13.33 -0.41 -21.61
C SER A 228 14.66 -0.42 -22.36
N SER A 229 15.78 -0.26 -21.64
CA SER A 229 17.12 -0.32 -22.22
C SER A 229 17.46 -1.72 -22.75
N ILE A 230 17.05 -2.77 -22.04
CA ILE A 230 17.23 -4.17 -22.48
C ILE A 230 16.30 -4.50 -23.65
N MET A 231 15.03 -4.12 -23.56
CA MET A 231 14.05 -4.33 -24.63
C MET A 231 14.50 -3.67 -25.93
N LYS A 232 15.06 -2.45 -25.86
CA LYS A 232 15.62 -1.78 -27.03
C LYS A 232 16.76 -2.61 -27.65
N ARG A 233 17.70 -3.11 -26.83
CA ARG A 233 18.78 -3.99 -27.31
C ARG A 233 18.27 -5.26 -27.97
N ILE A 234 17.25 -5.91 -27.40
CA ILE A 234 16.64 -7.11 -27.98
C ILE A 234 15.90 -6.78 -29.29
N SER A 235 15.22 -5.63 -29.36
CA SER A 235 14.53 -5.19 -30.57
C SER A 235 15.50 -4.89 -31.70
N ASP A 236 16.65 -4.26 -31.39
CA ASP A 236 17.68 -3.94 -32.38
C ASP A 236 18.38 -5.21 -32.93
N THR A 237 18.22 -6.37 -32.27
CA THR A 237 18.83 -7.65 -32.67
C THR A 237 17.83 -8.74 -33.09
N GLN A 238 16.52 -8.46 -33.00
CA GLN A 238 15.44 -9.46 -33.08
C GLN A 238 15.32 -10.15 -34.43
N ASP A 239 15.87 -9.56 -35.50
CA ASP A 239 15.91 -10.18 -36.84
C ASP A 239 16.71 -11.51 -36.86
N THR A 240 17.47 -11.84 -35.81
CA THR A 240 18.32 -13.05 -35.74
C THR A 240 17.85 -14.10 -34.70
N LEU A 241 16.85 -13.81 -33.86
CA LEU A 241 16.65 -14.50 -32.56
C LEU A 241 15.74 -15.75 -32.60
N VAL A 242 14.82 -15.86 -33.57
CA VAL A 242 13.74 -16.88 -33.51
C VAL A 242 14.21 -18.32 -33.82
N GLN A 243 15.45 -18.53 -34.30
CA GLN A 243 15.94 -19.86 -34.67
C GLN A 243 16.65 -20.66 -33.56
N ASN A 244 17.19 -20.03 -32.51
CA ASN A 244 18.11 -20.69 -31.57
C ASN A 244 17.48 -21.18 -30.24
N LEU A 245 16.24 -20.77 -29.92
CA LEU A 245 15.59 -21.05 -28.64
C LEU A 245 14.64 -22.27 -28.64
N LYS A 246 14.64 -23.07 -29.70
CA LYS A 246 13.92 -24.37 -29.74
C LYS A 246 14.83 -25.49 -29.28
#